data_AF-A0A494WXQ8-F1
#
_entry.id   AF-A0A494WXQ8-F1
#
_cell.length_a   1.000
_cell.length_b   1.000
_cell.length_c   1.000
_cell.angle_alpha   90.00
_cell.angle_beta   90.00
_cell.angle_gamma   90.00
#
_symmetry.space_group_name_H-M   'P 1'
#
loop_
_entity.id
_entity.type
_entity.pdbx_description
1 polymer ?
#
loop_
_entity_poly.entity_id
_entity_poly.type
_entity_poly.pdbx_seq_one_letter_code
_entity_poly.pdbx_strand_id
1 'polypeptide(L)'
;MKNPGLAAVLSFLVCGLGQIYNGQIGKGIVLFVAAGVSGLLCAVVIGFILLPAVWIYGIVDAYRTAEKINRGAEGSAEDYSR
;
A
#
# COMPACT_ATOMS: atom_id res chain seq x y z
N MET A 1 15.13 -6.21 -5.46
CA MET A 1 13.79 -6.85 -5.40
C MET A 1 13.12 -6.47 -4.09
N LYS A 2 11.84 -6.07 -4.13
CA LYS A 2 10.99 -5.78 -2.97
C LYS A 2 10.30 -7.07 -2.49
N ASN A 3 10.01 -7.20 -1.20
CA ASN A 3 9.24 -8.35 -0.70
C ASN A 3 7.74 -7.97 -0.59
N PRO A 4 6.85 -8.58 -1.41
CA PRO A 4 5.43 -8.26 -1.39
C PRO A 4 4.73 -8.59 -0.06
N GLY A 5 5.14 -9.69 0.60
CA GLY A 5 4.61 -10.06 1.91
C GLY A 5 4.99 -9.05 2.98
N LEU A 6 6.24 -8.58 2.99
CA LEU A 6 6.67 -7.53 3.92
C LEU A 6 5.92 -6.21 3.67
N ALA A 7 5.73 -5.82 2.40
CA ALA A 7 4.96 -4.64 2.05
C ALA A 7 3.51 -4.73 2.56
N ALA A 8 2.87 -5.90 2.42
CA ALA A 8 1.52 -6.15 2.93
C ALA A 8 1.45 -6.08 4.46
N VAL A 9 2.40 -6.71 5.17
CA VAL A 9 2.46 -6.69 6.65
C VAL A 9 2.67 -5.27 7.16
N LEU A 10 3.53 -4.48 6.52
CA LEU A 10 3.74 -3.08 6.88
C LEU A 10 2.46 -2.27 6.74
N SER A 11 1.73 -2.41 5.62
CA SER A 11 0.42 -1.76 5.44
C SER A 11 -0.65 -2.26 6.40
N PHE A 12 -0.59 -3.53 6.82
CA PHE A 12 -1.50 -4.10 7.81
C PHE A 12 -1.28 -3.45 9.18
N LEU A 13 -0.02 -3.33 9.62
CA LEU A 13 0.32 -2.73 10.91
C LEU A 13 0.01 -1.23 10.94
N VAL A 14 0.33 -0.51 9.86
CA VAL A 14 0.05 0.92 9.73
C VAL A 14 -0.32 1.24 8.28
N CYS A 15 -1.52 1.78 8.09
CA CYS A 15 -2.00 2.13 6.76
C CYS A 15 -1.03 3.12 6.07
N GLY A 16 -0.58 2.78 4.86
CA GLY A 16 0.36 3.59 4.09
C GLY A 16 1.85 3.22 4.25
N LEU A 17 2.25 2.41 5.24
CA LEU A 17 3.66 2.03 5.40
C LEU A 17 4.17 1.11 4.29
N GLY A 18 3.37 0.18 3.78
CA GLY A 18 3.78 -0.68 2.67
C GLY A 18 4.05 0.11 1.38
N GLN A 19 3.28 1.17 1.14
CA GLN A 19 3.49 2.10 0.03
C GLN A 19 4.80 2.87 0.20
N ILE A 20 5.12 3.34 1.42
CA ILE A 20 6.40 3.99 1.73
C ILE A 20 7.57 3.02 1.51
N TYR A 21 7.43 1.76 1.95
CA TYR A 21 8.42 0.70 1.71
C TYR A 21 8.65 0.44 0.21
N ASN A 22 7.58 0.50 -0.60
CA ASN A 22 7.65 0.40 -2.05
C ASN A 22 8.24 1.64 -2.73
N GLY A 23 8.61 2.69 -1.98
CA GLY A 23 9.13 3.95 -2.51
C GLY A 23 8.04 4.94 -2.95
N GLN A 24 6.76 4.63 -2.72
CA GLN A 24 5.61 5.47 -3.06
C GLN A 24 5.18 6.33 -1.87
N ILE A 25 6.05 7.23 -1.42
CA ILE A 25 5.84 8.04 -0.20
C ILE A 25 4.54 8.84 -0.27
N GLY A 26 4.29 9.54 -1.39
CA GLY A 26 3.08 10.34 -1.56
C GLY A 26 1.79 9.52 -1.42
N LYS A 27 1.75 8.31 -2.00
CA LYS A 27 0.59 7.41 -1.83
C LYS A 27 0.45 6.93 -0.38
N GLY A 28 1.56 6.62 0.28
CA GLY A 28 1.56 6.23 1.68
C GLY A 28 0.96 7.31 2.59
N ILE A 29 1.36 8.57 2.39
CA ILE A 29 0.80 9.71 3.13
C ILE A 29 -0.70 9.86 2.85
N VAL A 30 -1.13 9.78 1.58
CA VAL A 30 -2.56 9.88 1.23
C VAL A 30 -3.38 8.79 1.92
N LEU A 31 -2.90 7.55 1.94
CA LEU A 31 -3.60 6.45 2.61
C LEU A 31 -3.64 6.61 4.13
N PHE A 32 -2.54 7.08 4.73
CA PHE A 32 -2.50 7.35 6.16
C PHE A 32 -3.53 8.43 6.55
N VAL A 33 -3.60 9.52 5.78
CA VAL A 33 -4.60 10.59 5.98
C VAL A 33 -6.02 10.06 5.75
N ALA A 34 -6.25 9.28 4.69
CA ALA A 34 -7.56 8.68 4.40
C ALA A 34 -8.03 7.76 5.52
N ALA A 35 -7.13 6.96 6.10
CA ALA A 35 -7.43 6.13 7.27
C ALA A 35 -7.77 7.00 8.50
N GLY A 36 -7.03 8.08 8.74
CA GLY A 36 -7.33 9.03 9.82
C GLY A 36 -8.70 9.69 9.67
N VAL A 37 -9.03 10.20 8.48
CA VAL A 37 -10.35 10.76 8.17
C VAL A 37 -11.45 9.71 8.32
N SER A 38 -11.22 8.48 7.86
CA SER A 38 -12.17 7.38 8.02
C SER A 38 -12.41 7.03 9.49
N GLY A 39 -11.37 7.11 10.32
CA GLY A 39 -11.48 6.95 11.77
C GLY A 39 -12.30 8.06 12.43
N LEU A 40 -12.13 9.32 12.02
CA LEU A 40 -12.96 10.44 12.49
C LEU A 40 -14.45 10.24 12.11
N LEU A 41 -14.70 9.70 10.92
CA LEU A 41 -16.06 9.39 10.45
C LEU A 41 -16.72 8.24 11.21
N CYS A 42 -16.00 7.48 12.06
CA CYS A 42 -16.63 6.48 12.92
C CYS A 42 -17.60 7.14 13.92
N ALA A 43 -17.40 8.41 14.26
CA ALA A 43 -18.33 9.19 15.09
C ALA A 43 -19.74 9.32 14.48
N VAL A 44 -19.86 9.17 13.15
CA VAL A 44 -21.13 9.26 12.41
C VAL A 44 -21.52 7.93 11.75
N VAL A 45 -21.07 6.79 12.30
CA VAL A 45 -21.32 5.40 11.84
C VAL A 45 -20.68 5.04 10.49
N ILE A 46 -20.62 5.97 9.54
CA ILE A 46 -20.07 5.75 8.18
C ILE A 46 -18.61 5.28 8.22
N GLY A 47 -17.82 5.77 9.18
CA GLY A 47 -16.41 5.37 9.32
C GLY A 47 -16.20 3.88 9.60
N PHE A 48 -17.18 3.18 10.19
CA PHE A 48 -17.07 1.73 10.43
C PHE A 48 -17.00 0.91 9.13
N ILE A 49 -17.50 1.45 8.02
CA ILE A 49 -17.39 0.82 6.70
C ILE A 49 -16.17 1.37 5.95
N LEU A 50 -15.94 2.69 6.02
CA LEU A 50 -14.83 3.32 5.29
C LEU A 50 -13.45 2.90 5.81
N LEU A 51 -13.26 2.83 7.13
CA LEU A 51 -11.98 2.49 7.73
C LEU A 51 -11.49 1.10 7.31
N PRO A 52 -12.26 -0.01 7.45
CA PRO A 52 -11.82 -1.31 6.97
C PRO A 52 -11.66 -1.35 5.45
N ALA A 53 -12.48 -0.63 4.68
CA ALA A 53 -12.34 -0.58 3.22
C ALA A 53 -11.00 0.06 2.80
N VAL A 54 -10.66 1.23 3.36
CA VAL A 54 -9.38 1.93 3.11
C VAL A 54 -8.20 1.08 3.58
N TRP A 55 -8.32 0.44 4.75
CA TRP A 55 -7.27 -0.41 5.30
C TRP A 55 -6.98 -1.65 4.42
N ILE A 56 -8.02 -2.39 4.03
CA ILE A 56 -7.88 -3.56 3.14
C ILE A 56 -7.32 -3.14 1.78
N TYR A 57 -7.80 -2.03 1.23
CA TYR A 57 -7.26 -1.47 -0.01
C TYR A 57 -5.75 -1.21 0.12
N GLY A 58 -5.30 -0.58 1.22
CA GLY A 58 -3.90 -0.28 1.46
C GLY A 58 -3.00 -1.51 1.54
N ILE A 59 -3.50 -2.63 2.08
CA ILE A 59 -2.78 -3.91 2.12
C ILE A 59 -2.62 -4.49 0.72
N VAL A 60 -3.72 -4.60 -0.03
CA VAL A 60 -3.73 -5.17 -1.39
C VAL A 60 -2.89 -4.33 -2.35
N ASP A 61 -3.00 -3.00 -2.27
CA ASP A 61 -2.21 -2.08 -3.10
C ASP A 61 -0.71 -2.20 -2.82
N ALA A 62 -0.30 -2.32 -1.56
CA ALA A 62 1.11 -2.49 -1.20
C ALA A 62 1.69 -3.82 -1.72
N TYR A 63 0.93 -4.92 -1.61
CA TYR A 63 1.33 -6.22 -2.15
C TYR A 63 1.50 -6.17 -3.67
N ARG A 64 0.46 -5.73 -4.40
CA ARG A 64 0.45 -5.72 -5.88
C ARG A 64 1.49 -4.75 -6.44
N THR A 65 1.69 -3.63 -5.76
CA THR A 65 2.72 -2.65 -6.17
C THR A 65 4.12 -3.24 -6.02
N ALA A 66 4.41 -3.93 -4.91
CA ALA A 66 5.70 -4.58 -4.73
C ALA A 66 5.98 -5.64 -5.82
N GLU A 67 4.96 -6.44 -6.16
CA GLU A 67 5.04 -7.42 -7.24
C GLU A 67 5.28 -6.77 -8.60
N LYS A 68 4.56 -5.68 -8.90
CA LYS A 68 4.74 -4.92 -10.15
C LYS A 68 6.15 -4.33 -10.26
N ILE A 69 6.71 -3.81 -9.17
CA ILE A 69 8.08 -3.28 -9.14
C ILE A 69 9.10 -4.38 -9.46
N ASN A 70 8.91 -5.59 -8.91
CA ASN A 70 9.81 -6.72 -9.18
C ASN A 70 9.75 -7.16 -10.64
N ARG A 71 8.55 -7.36 -11.19
CA ARG A 71 8.37 -7.76 -12.60
C ARG A 71 8.97 -6.75 -13.57
N GLY A 72 8.84 -5.45 -13.27
CA GLY A 72 9.46 -4.39 -14.09
C GLY A 72 10.98 -4.40 -14.04
N ALA A 73 11.56 -4.72 -12.88
CA ALA A 73 13.01 -4.85 -12.72
C ALA A 73 13.57 -6.07 -13.47
N GLU A 74 12.85 -7.20 -13.48
CA GLU A 74 13.21 -8.40 -14.24
C GLU A 74 13.22 -8.15 -15.75
N GLY A 75 12.15 -7.58 -16.31
CA GLY A 75 12.07 -7.30 -17.74
C GLY A 75 13.14 -6.32 -18.24
N SER A 76 13.52 -5.35 -17.41
CA SER A 76 14.60 -4.40 -17.74
C SER A 76 15.97 -5.07 -17.77
N ALA A 77 16.19 -6.08 -16.93
CA ALA A 77 17.44 -6.84 -16.90
C ALA A 77 17.56 -7.77 -18.12
N GLU A 78 16.46 -8.38 -18.57
CA GLU A 78 16.43 -9.19 -19.79
C GLU A 78 16.75 -8.37 -21.04
N ASP A 79 16.20 -7.15 -21.15
CA ASP A 79 16.40 -6.28 -22.32
C ASP A 79 17.87 -5.83 -22.47
N TYR A 80 18.57 -5.57 -21.35
CA TYR A 80 20.00 -5.21 -21.37
C TYR A 80 20.92 -6.38 -21.77
N SER A 81 20.45 -7.62 -21.63
CA SER A 81 21.23 -8.82 -21.95
C SER A 81 21.10 -9.31 -23.39
N ARG A 82 20.21 -8.69 -24.18
CA ARG A 82 20.06 -8.92 -25.63
C ARG A 82 20.93 -7.96 -26.44
#